data_AF-A0A4R4TUW5-F1
#
_entry.id   AF-A0A4R4TUW5-F1
#
_cell.length_a   1.000
_cell.length_b   1.000
_cell.length_c   1.000
_cell.angle_alpha   90.00
_cell.angle_beta   90.00
_cell.angle_gamma   90.00
#
_symmetry.space_group_name_H-M   'P 1'
#
loop_
_entity.id
_entity.type
_entity.pdbx_description
1 polymer ?
#
loop_
_entity_poly.entity_id
_entity_poly.type
_entity_poly.pdbx_seq_one_letter_code
_entity_poly.pdbx_strand_id
1 'polypeptide(L)'
;PVPPPAQPAPPPAQGVPEPRPAPAPQAPSTSEVGYLERCWLVWEDASRSLASFRSATEHALTLRNEEIAGRVPRGRFDQLMAAANDRLRADAGQLRDELTRVEPHVTAEVAPFDAPSWLTWRPRTDLAEGVLVGRLSTAELPELRIPLVLRVPWRRGVWLSSGTVPGDSAAFAWSLATRFLAAVPPGLAGLEVIDAAGLSGAGWLQGFDPMTSVQLLGGGVATGPAAAERLRRLLDLVDLRRIGGQDSDLPAAAGGPPVRLVVILDAGAALAGEDAHQILRLVEDGPLVGVPVLLVETDTPADESVRVMRVRQSCNNLSSSEGAIADSWVGTDWTLTPETLPDTAGGTRAPALLTHVLDAHARSLASD
;
A
#
# COMPACT_ATOMS: atom_id res chain seq x y z
N PRO A 1 50.93 -53.13 59.70
CA PRO A 1 49.78 -52.24 59.46
C PRO A 1 49.78 -51.74 58.01
N VAL A 2 48.91 -52.32 57.19
CA VAL A 2 48.76 -52.07 55.75
C VAL A 2 47.64 -51.04 55.55
N PRO A 3 47.78 -50.03 54.67
CA PRO A 3 46.76 -49.02 54.46
C PRO A 3 45.54 -49.60 53.72
N PRO A 4 44.32 -49.05 53.94
CA PRO A 4 43.11 -49.54 53.32
C PRO A 4 43.04 -49.20 51.82
N PRO A 5 42.34 -50.01 51.01
CA PRO A 5 42.23 -49.82 49.57
C PRO A 5 41.39 -48.59 49.18
N ALA A 6 41.82 -47.92 48.11
CA ALA A 6 41.19 -46.73 47.55
C ALA A 6 39.80 -47.02 46.96
N GLN A 7 38.86 -46.09 47.16
CA GLN A 7 37.50 -46.15 46.60
C GLN A 7 37.51 -45.83 45.09
N PRO A 8 36.66 -46.50 44.28
CA PRO A 8 36.54 -46.21 42.85
C PRO A 8 35.81 -44.89 42.57
N ALA A 9 36.26 -44.19 41.53
CA ALA A 9 35.71 -42.91 41.07
C ALA A 9 34.30 -43.06 40.45
N PRO A 10 33.42 -42.05 40.58
CA PRO A 10 32.08 -42.08 40.00
C PRO A 10 32.12 -41.95 38.46
N PRO A 11 31.12 -42.52 37.76
CA PRO A 11 31.05 -42.47 36.30
C PRO A 11 30.71 -41.04 35.79
N PRO A 12 31.08 -40.71 34.55
CA PRO A 12 30.83 -39.39 33.98
C PRO A 12 29.33 -39.12 33.80
N ALA A 13 28.91 -37.89 34.11
CA ALA A 13 27.54 -37.42 33.90
C ALA A 13 27.20 -37.44 32.40
N GLN A 14 26.11 -38.13 32.04
CA GLN A 14 25.55 -38.10 30.70
C GLN A 14 24.93 -36.73 30.46
N GLY A 15 25.42 -36.03 29.43
CA GLY A 15 24.96 -34.70 29.05
C GLY A 15 23.47 -34.68 28.71
N VAL A 16 22.79 -33.65 29.21
CA VAL A 16 21.42 -33.31 28.83
C VAL A 16 21.41 -33.04 27.31
N PRO A 17 20.45 -33.59 26.53
CA PRO A 17 20.37 -33.30 25.11
C PRO A 17 20.06 -31.81 24.91
N GLU A 18 20.89 -31.11 24.13
CA GLU A 18 20.61 -29.74 23.72
C GLU A 18 19.23 -29.65 23.01
N PRO A 19 18.46 -28.57 23.24
CA PRO A 19 17.23 -28.34 22.51
C PRO A 19 17.56 -28.22 21.03
N ARG A 20 16.96 -29.10 20.21
CA ARG A 20 17.12 -29.10 18.76
C ARG A 20 16.63 -27.74 18.23
N PRO A 21 17.41 -27.02 17.40
CA PRO A 21 16.99 -25.72 16.87
C PRO A 21 15.69 -25.89 16.10
N ALA A 22 14.73 -25.00 16.36
CA ALA A 22 13.50 -24.93 15.59
C ALA A 22 13.84 -24.76 14.11
N PRO A 23 13.15 -25.45 13.19
CA PRO A 23 13.40 -25.28 11.77
C PRO A 23 13.24 -23.80 11.42
N ALA A 24 14.22 -23.24 10.71
CA ALA A 24 14.13 -21.90 10.16
C ALA A 24 12.84 -21.80 9.30
N PRO A 25 12.17 -20.64 9.27
CA PRO A 25 11.04 -20.41 8.37
C PRO A 25 11.50 -20.79 6.96
N GLN A 26 10.85 -21.81 6.38
CA GLN A 26 11.13 -22.18 5.01
C GLN A 26 10.73 -21.00 4.13
N ALA A 27 11.65 -20.54 3.28
CA ALA A 27 11.30 -19.58 2.25
C ALA A 27 10.17 -20.20 1.40
N PRO A 28 9.10 -19.44 1.10
CA PRO A 28 8.00 -19.94 0.28
C PRO A 28 8.58 -20.49 -1.03
N SER A 29 8.10 -21.68 -1.42
CA SER A 29 8.60 -22.35 -2.62
C SER A 29 8.38 -21.47 -3.86
N THR A 30 9.26 -21.55 -4.87
CA THR A 30 9.16 -20.75 -6.11
C THR A 30 7.91 -21.06 -6.96
N SER A 31 7.07 -22.00 -6.52
CA SER A 31 5.77 -22.34 -7.08
C SER A 31 4.58 -21.73 -6.32
N GLU A 32 4.81 -21.04 -5.20
CA GLU A 32 3.76 -20.39 -4.42
C GLU A 32 3.39 -19.03 -5.01
N VAL A 33 2.09 -18.80 -5.18
CA VAL A 33 1.53 -17.50 -5.54
C VAL A 33 1.89 -16.48 -4.44
N GLY A 34 2.61 -15.43 -4.83
CA GLY A 34 3.02 -14.33 -3.95
C GLY A 34 1.83 -13.61 -3.31
N TYR A 35 2.06 -12.90 -2.20
CA TYR A 35 0.97 -12.34 -1.40
C TYR A 35 0.13 -11.32 -2.18
N LEU A 36 0.77 -10.46 -2.99
CA LEU A 36 0.07 -9.48 -3.82
C LEU A 36 -0.89 -10.16 -4.80
N GLU A 37 -0.39 -11.16 -5.53
CA GLU A 37 -1.18 -11.92 -6.51
C GLU A 37 -2.32 -12.68 -5.83
N ARG A 38 -2.07 -13.22 -4.64
CA ARG A 38 -3.10 -13.90 -3.85
C ARG A 38 -4.23 -12.95 -3.43
N CYS A 39 -3.91 -11.76 -2.94
CA CYS A 39 -4.92 -10.76 -2.59
C CYS A 39 -5.78 -10.38 -3.81
N TRP A 40 -5.15 -10.26 -4.99
CA TRP A 40 -5.84 -9.99 -6.24
C TRP A 40 -6.79 -11.11 -6.64
N LEU A 41 -6.35 -12.37 -6.61
CA LEU A 41 -7.19 -13.54 -6.92
C LEU A 41 -8.34 -13.71 -5.93
N VAL A 42 -8.09 -13.49 -4.64
CA VAL A 42 -9.15 -13.54 -3.61
C VAL A 42 -10.19 -12.45 -3.85
N TRP A 43 -9.79 -11.25 -4.27
CA TRP A 43 -10.72 -10.19 -4.64
C TRP A 43 -11.54 -10.57 -5.88
N GLU A 44 -10.90 -11.12 -6.92
CA GLU A 44 -11.57 -11.59 -8.13
C GLU A 44 -12.65 -12.63 -7.82
N ASP A 45 -12.27 -13.67 -7.07
CA ASP A 45 -13.17 -14.77 -6.73
C ASP A 45 -14.31 -14.29 -5.84
N ALA A 46 -14.04 -13.43 -4.86
CA ALA A 46 -15.08 -12.84 -4.02
C ALA A 46 -16.07 -12.00 -4.85
N SER A 47 -15.57 -11.19 -5.78
CA SER A 47 -16.39 -10.40 -6.70
C SER A 47 -17.27 -11.27 -7.58
N ARG A 48 -16.74 -12.37 -8.13
CA ARG A 48 -17.51 -13.32 -8.96
C ARG A 48 -18.55 -14.09 -8.16
N SER A 49 -18.24 -14.51 -6.94
CA SER A 49 -19.20 -15.16 -6.04
C SER A 49 -20.33 -14.18 -5.65
N LEU A 50 -20.00 -12.92 -5.37
CA LEU A 50 -20.99 -11.89 -5.06
C LEU A 50 -21.90 -11.56 -6.26
N ALA A 51 -21.34 -11.43 -7.46
CA ALA A 51 -22.13 -11.23 -8.68
C ALA A 51 -23.07 -12.42 -8.95
N SER A 52 -22.59 -13.64 -8.75
CA SER A 52 -23.40 -14.86 -8.88
C SER A 52 -24.54 -14.90 -7.86
N PHE A 53 -24.27 -14.50 -6.61
CA PHE A 53 -25.28 -14.37 -5.56
C PHE A 53 -26.34 -13.31 -5.89
N ARG A 54 -25.94 -12.13 -6.37
CA ARG A 54 -26.86 -11.06 -6.77
C ARG A 54 -27.76 -11.52 -7.92
N SER A 55 -27.21 -12.15 -8.94
CA SER A 55 -27.98 -12.72 -10.05
C SER A 55 -28.97 -13.81 -9.60
N ALA A 56 -28.55 -14.71 -8.71
CA ALA A 56 -29.43 -15.73 -8.14
C ALA A 56 -30.57 -15.11 -7.32
N THR A 57 -30.30 -14.04 -6.57
CA THR A 57 -31.30 -13.29 -5.79
C THR A 57 -32.33 -12.63 -6.70
N GLU A 58 -31.90 -11.97 -7.78
CA GLU A 58 -32.81 -11.39 -8.78
C GLU A 58 -33.71 -12.45 -9.43
N HIS A 59 -33.14 -13.60 -9.78
CA HIS A 59 -33.92 -14.71 -10.29
C HIS A 59 -34.92 -15.25 -9.26
N ALA A 60 -34.51 -15.37 -8.00
CA ALA A 60 -35.41 -15.77 -6.92
C ALA A 60 -36.59 -14.80 -6.78
N LEU A 61 -36.36 -13.49 -6.85
CA LEU A 61 -37.43 -12.49 -6.81
C LEU A 61 -38.42 -12.66 -7.97
N THR A 62 -37.94 -13.04 -9.15
CA THR A 62 -38.80 -13.38 -10.29
C THR A 62 -39.64 -14.63 -9.99
N LEU A 63 -39.03 -15.70 -9.47
CA LEU A 63 -39.74 -16.91 -9.05
C LEU A 63 -40.80 -16.62 -7.99
N ARG A 64 -40.52 -15.72 -7.04
CA ARG A 64 -41.50 -15.30 -6.03
C ARG A 64 -42.76 -14.71 -6.66
N ASN A 65 -42.61 -13.90 -7.71
CA ASN A 65 -43.75 -13.34 -8.43
C ASN A 65 -44.54 -14.43 -9.17
N GLU A 66 -43.87 -15.44 -9.71
CA GLU A 66 -44.52 -16.58 -10.35
C GLU A 66 -45.25 -17.48 -9.34
N GLU A 67 -44.69 -17.68 -8.15
CA GLU A 67 -45.34 -18.39 -7.03
C GLU A 67 -46.61 -17.68 -6.58
N ILE A 68 -46.55 -16.35 -6.45
CA ILE A 68 -47.72 -15.51 -6.11
C ILE A 68 -48.79 -15.63 -7.19
N ALA A 69 -48.39 -15.71 -8.46
CA ALA A 69 -49.28 -15.91 -9.59
C ALA A 69 -49.76 -17.37 -9.77
N GLY A 70 -49.27 -18.30 -8.94
CA GLY A 70 -49.62 -19.73 -9.02
C GLY A 70 -49.05 -20.47 -10.23
N ARG A 71 -48.06 -19.89 -10.93
CA ARG A 71 -47.42 -20.48 -12.12
C ARG A 71 -46.33 -21.49 -11.78
N VAL A 72 -45.73 -21.38 -10.60
CA VAL A 72 -44.73 -22.33 -10.09
C VAL A 72 -45.09 -22.77 -8.65
N PRO A 73 -44.63 -23.95 -8.19
CA PRO A 73 -44.88 -24.42 -6.83
C PRO A 73 -44.31 -23.49 -5.77
N ARG A 74 -45.02 -23.32 -4.64
CA ARG A 74 -44.57 -22.50 -3.51
C ARG A 74 -43.27 -23.02 -2.89
N GLY A 75 -42.45 -22.09 -2.40
CA GLY A 75 -41.24 -22.38 -1.63
C GLY A 75 -39.97 -22.55 -2.47
N ARG A 76 -40.04 -22.37 -3.80
CA ARG A 76 -38.86 -22.33 -4.68
C ARG A 76 -38.04 -21.07 -4.46
N PHE A 77 -38.70 -19.93 -4.20
CA PHE A 77 -38.06 -18.67 -3.81
C PHE A 77 -37.18 -18.89 -2.57
N ASP A 78 -37.77 -19.41 -1.49
CA ASP A 78 -37.05 -19.61 -0.22
C ASP A 78 -35.90 -20.61 -0.38
N GLN A 79 -36.11 -21.70 -1.13
CA GLN A 79 -35.07 -22.69 -1.44
C GLN A 79 -33.88 -22.06 -2.20
N LEU A 80 -34.15 -21.27 -3.23
CA LEU A 80 -33.10 -20.64 -4.03
C LEU A 80 -32.35 -19.57 -3.23
N MET A 81 -33.06 -18.76 -2.44
CA MET A 81 -32.45 -17.78 -1.55
C MET A 81 -31.53 -18.43 -0.53
N ALA A 82 -31.98 -19.52 0.11
CA ALA A 82 -31.16 -20.28 1.06
C ALA A 82 -29.90 -20.85 0.39
N ALA A 83 -30.06 -21.51 -0.76
CA ALA A 83 -28.94 -22.10 -1.49
C ALA A 83 -27.91 -21.06 -1.96
N ALA A 84 -28.38 -19.91 -2.48
CA ALA A 84 -27.50 -18.83 -2.92
C ALA A 84 -26.70 -18.24 -1.76
N ASN A 85 -27.36 -18.01 -0.63
CA ASN A 85 -26.73 -17.48 0.57
C ASN A 85 -25.73 -18.49 1.19
N ASP A 86 -26.08 -19.78 1.26
CA ASP A 86 -25.19 -20.81 1.78
C ASP A 86 -23.94 -20.96 0.92
N ARG A 87 -24.10 -20.88 -0.41
CA ARG A 87 -22.98 -20.87 -1.35
C ARG A 87 -22.08 -19.66 -1.15
N LEU A 88 -22.64 -18.46 -1.08
CA LEU A 88 -21.86 -17.23 -0.87
C LEU A 88 -21.05 -17.29 0.43
N ARG A 89 -21.66 -17.75 1.53
CA ARG A 89 -20.97 -17.89 2.82
C ARG A 89 -19.88 -18.95 2.78
N ALA A 90 -20.11 -20.07 2.12
CA ALA A 90 -19.09 -21.11 1.96
C ALA A 90 -17.88 -20.59 1.17
N ASP A 91 -18.12 -19.90 0.05
CA ASP A 91 -17.06 -19.30 -0.76
C ASP A 91 -16.28 -18.24 0.04
N ALA A 92 -16.98 -17.36 0.76
CA ALA A 92 -16.35 -16.34 1.60
C ALA A 92 -15.53 -16.94 2.75
N GLY A 93 -16.01 -18.01 3.37
CA GLY A 93 -15.27 -18.76 4.40
C GLY A 93 -13.98 -19.35 3.85
N GLN A 94 -14.03 -19.99 2.67
CA GLN A 94 -12.85 -20.53 2.01
C GLN A 94 -11.81 -19.44 1.71
N LEU A 95 -12.24 -18.31 1.14
CA LEU A 95 -11.36 -17.19 0.78
C LEU A 95 -10.74 -16.52 2.02
N ARG A 96 -11.53 -16.35 3.08
CA ARG A 96 -11.03 -15.84 4.37
C ARG A 96 -9.96 -16.78 4.93
N ASP A 97 -10.24 -18.08 4.97
CA ASP A 97 -9.31 -19.08 5.50
C ASP A 97 -8.02 -19.13 4.66
N GLU A 98 -8.09 -18.85 3.35
CA GLU A 98 -6.91 -18.68 2.50
C GLU A 98 -6.04 -17.50 2.91
N LEU A 99 -6.63 -16.33 3.16
CA LEU A 99 -5.89 -15.16 3.63
C LEU A 99 -5.29 -15.42 5.02
N THR A 100 -6.07 -15.97 5.95
CA THR A 100 -5.60 -16.25 7.33
C THR A 100 -4.41 -17.20 7.38
N ARG A 101 -4.29 -18.15 6.43
CA ARG A 101 -3.13 -19.05 6.37
C ARG A 101 -1.81 -18.33 6.06
N VAL A 102 -1.87 -17.25 5.28
CA VAL A 102 -0.67 -16.53 4.82
C VAL A 102 -0.36 -15.30 5.67
N GLU A 103 -1.36 -14.69 6.32
CA GLU A 103 -1.21 -13.48 7.13
C GLU A 103 -0.07 -13.53 8.16
N PRO A 104 0.19 -14.64 8.89
CA PRO A 104 1.31 -14.71 9.85
C PRO A 104 2.70 -14.57 9.22
N HIS A 105 2.82 -14.76 7.90
CA HIS A 105 4.10 -14.79 7.18
C HIS A 105 4.32 -13.52 6.35
N VAL A 106 3.40 -12.56 6.39
CA VAL A 106 3.54 -11.33 5.61
C VAL A 106 4.57 -10.40 6.22
N THR A 107 5.29 -9.71 5.36
CA THR A 107 6.29 -8.70 5.73
C THR A 107 5.60 -7.39 6.12
N ALA A 108 6.34 -6.48 6.78
CA ALA A 108 5.76 -5.28 7.38
C ALA A 108 5.03 -4.38 6.37
N GLU A 109 5.57 -4.22 5.16
CA GLU A 109 5.02 -3.36 4.11
C GLU A 109 3.61 -3.74 3.66
N VAL A 110 3.24 -5.01 3.81
CA VAL A 110 1.91 -5.55 3.49
C VAL A 110 1.09 -5.95 4.73
N ALA A 111 1.63 -5.75 5.94
CA ALA A 111 0.96 -5.98 7.21
C ALA A 111 0.25 -4.71 7.74
N PRO A 112 -0.87 -4.80 8.47
CA PRO A 112 -1.43 -3.67 9.22
C PRO A 112 -0.39 -2.96 10.11
N PHE A 113 -0.53 -1.67 10.38
CA PHE A 113 0.46 -0.90 11.17
C PHE A 113 0.53 -1.33 12.64
N ASP A 114 -0.53 -1.94 13.17
CA ASP A 114 -0.56 -2.53 14.51
C ASP A 114 0.04 -3.96 14.54
N ALA A 115 0.45 -4.50 13.39
CA ALA A 115 1.04 -5.84 13.32
C ALA A 115 2.46 -5.87 13.94
N PRO A 116 2.81 -6.97 14.62
CA PRO A 116 4.12 -7.11 15.29
C PRO A 116 5.31 -7.13 14.33
N SER A 117 5.10 -7.34 13.02
CA SER A 117 6.15 -7.26 12.00
C SER A 117 6.83 -5.88 11.96
N TRP A 118 6.12 -4.81 12.29
CA TRP A 118 6.69 -3.46 12.39
C TRP A 118 7.67 -3.28 13.55
N LEU A 119 7.52 -4.04 14.64
CA LEU A 119 8.44 -3.98 15.80
C LEU A 119 9.82 -4.54 15.49
N THR A 120 9.91 -5.40 14.47
CA THR A 120 11.14 -6.07 14.05
C THR A 120 11.58 -5.65 12.65
N TRP A 121 10.90 -4.67 12.06
CA TRP A 121 11.21 -4.18 10.72
C TRP A 121 12.64 -3.66 10.65
N ARG A 122 13.29 -3.95 9.53
CA ARG A 122 14.60 -3.44 9.14
C ARG A 122 14.58 -3.14 7.64
N PRO A 123 15.44 -2.22 7.16
CA PRO A 123 15.54 -1.95 5.73
C PRO A 123 15.76 -3.24 4.92
N ARG A 124 15.07 -3.35 3.79
CA ARG A 124 15.17 -4.51 2.90
C ARG A 124 16.47 -4.49 2.10
N THR A 125 16.89 -5.65 1.64
CA THR A 125 17.99 -5.78 0.66
C THR A 125 17.48 -5.86 -0.78
N ASP A 126 16.20 -6.16 -0.96
CA ASP A 126 15.50 -6.27 -2.25
C ASP A 126 14.17 -5.48 -2.23
N LEU A 127 13.64 -5.18 -3.41
CA LEU A 127 12.34 -4.55 -3.55
C LEU A 127 11.23 -5.50 -3.09
N ALA A 128 10.32 -5.01 -2.25
CA ALA A 128 9.10 -5.74 -1.95
C ALA A 128 8.19 -5.83 -3.19
N GLU A 129 7.26 -6.79 -3.21
CA GLU A 129 6.30 -6.90 -4.30
C GLU A 129 5.27 -5.77 -4.30
N GLY A 130 4.87 -5.29 -3.12
CA GLY A 130 3.86 -4.26 -2.98
C GLY A 130 3.72 -3.70 -1.57
N VAL A 131 2.80 -2.77 -1.42
CA VAL A 131 2.48 -2.10 -0.15
C VAL A 131 0.97 -2.18 0.12
N LEU A 132 0.61 -2.46 1.36
CA LEU A 132 -0.79 -2.41 1.79
C LEU A 132 -1.31 -0.97 1.74
N VAL A 133 -2.46 -0.79 1.11
CA VAL A 133 -3.16 0.48 1.00
C VAL A 133 -4.36 0.54 1.95
N GLY A 134 -5.00 -0.59 2.18
CA GLY A 134 -6.19 -0.69 3.01
C GLY A 134 -6.82 -2.06 2.93
N ARG A 135 -8.05 -2.15 3.42
CA ARG A 135 -8.85 -3.38 3.39
C ARG A 135 -10.15 -3.12 2.63
N LEU A 136 -10.53 -4.07 1.79
CA LEU A 136 -11.78 -4.09 1.06
C LEU A 136 -12.82 -4.90 1.84
N SER A 137 -14.04 -4.38 1.85
CA SER A 137 -15.18 -5.03 2.48
C SER A 137 -16.45 -4.77 1.69
N THR A 138 -17.50 -5.54 1.99
CA THR A 138 -18.85 -5.32 1.47
C THR A 138 -19.86 -5.88 2.47
N ALA A 139 -21.09 -5.34 2.46
CA ALA A 139 -22.11 -5.68 3.43
C ALA A 139 -22.56 -7.14 3.33
N GLU A 140 -22.56 -7.69 2.12
CA GLU A 140 -22.93 -9.08 1.84
C GLU A 140 -21.90 -10.09 2.36
N LEU A 141 -20.64 -9.67 2.56
CA LEU A 141 -19.51 -10.50 3.00
C LEU A 141 -18.84 -9.92 4.25
N PRO A 142 -19.56 -9.78 5.38
CA PRO A 142 -19.08 -9.04 6.54
C PRO A 142 -17.83 -9.67 7.20
N GLU A 143 -17.64 -10.98 7.07
CA GLU A 143 -16.50 -11.72 7.63
C GLU A 143 -15.26 -11.72 6.72
N LEU A 144 -15.36 -11.23 5.48
CA LEU A 144 -14.24 -11.17 4.54
C LEU A 144 -13.67 -9.74 4.49
N ARG A 145 -12.36 -9.62 4.74
CA ARG A 145 -11.61 -8.36 4.68
C ARG A 145 -10.37 -8.54 3.81
N ILE A 146 -10.49 -8.16 2.55
CA ILE A 146 -9.46 -8.43 1.54
C ILE A 146 -8.41 -7.32 1.57
N PRO A 147 -7.12 -7.60 1.76
CA PRO A 147 -6.07 -6.59 1.62
C PRO A 147 -6.03 -6.01 0.20
N LEU A 148 -6.06 -4.67 0.08
CA LEU A 148 -5.73 -3.98 -1.16
C LEU A 148 -4.23 -3.66 -1.16
N VAL A 149 -3.47 -4.30 -2.04
CA VAL A 149 -2.01 -4.12 -2.14
C VAL A 149 -1.66 -3.50 -3.50
N LEU A 150 -0.88 -2.43 -3.48
CA LEU A 150 -0.35 -1.82 -4.70
C LEU A 150 1.09 -2.27 -4.96
N ARG A 151 1.37 -2.66 -6.21
CA ARG A 151 2.70 -3.10 -6.64
C ARG A 151 3.72 -1.95 -6.58
N VAL A 152 4.90 -2.20 -6.04
CA VAL A 152 6.00 -1.20 -6.01
C VAL A 152 7.12 -1.53 -7.00
N PRO A 153 7.81 -0.53 -7.58
CA PRO A 153 7.42 0.89 -7.56
C PRO A 153 6.13 1.11 -8.36
N TRP A 154 5.35 2.14 -8.01
CA TRP A 154 4.09 2.42 -8.69
C TRP A 154 4.34 2.82 -10.15
N ARG A 155 3.65 2.14 -11.07
CA ARG A 155 3.75 2.39 -12.52
C ARG A 155 2.69 3.36 -13.04
N ARG A 156 1.82 3.85 -12.16
CA ARG A 156 0.79 4.87 -12.38
C ARG A 156 0.83 5.84 -11.22
N GLY A 157 0.31 7.05 -11.43
CA GLY A 157 0.09 7.97 -10.31
C GLY A 157 -0.84 7.36 -9.26
N VAL A 158 -0.83 7.93 -8.06
CA VAL A 158 -1.82 7.64 -7.03
C VAL A 158 -2.53 8.94 -6.70
N TRP A 159 -3.86 8.94 -6.75
CA TRP A 159 -4.68 10.08 -6.35
C TRP A 159 -5.38 9.74 -5.04
N LEU A 160 -5.17 10.57 -4.01
CA LEU A 160 -5.90 10.51 -2.76
C LEU A 160 -6.97 11.61 -2.75
N SER A 161 -8.24 11.23 -2.71
CA SER A 161 -9.32 12.20 -2.55
C SER A 161 -9.29 12.84 -1.16
N SER A 162 -9.98 13.96 -0.98
CA SER A 162 -10.25 14.48 0.36
C SER A 162 -10.97 13.42 1.20
N GLY A 163 -10.71 13.44 2.50
CA GLY A 163 -11.38 12.56 3.46
C GLY A 163 -12.56 13.26 4.14
N THR A 164 -13.20 12.55 5.06
CA THR A 164 -14.35 13.06 5.83
C THR A 164 -13.95 14.07 6.90
N VAL A 165 -12.71 14.00 7.38
CA VAL A 165 -12.16 14.91 8.38
C VAL A 165 -10.94 15.62 7.78
N PRO A 166 -10.73 16.93 8.09
CA PRO A 166 -9.53 17.64 7.67
C PRO A 166 -8.25 16.88 8.04
N GLY A 167 -7.36 16.72 7.05
CA GLY A 167 -6.07 16.06 7.21
C GLY A 167 -6.08 14.53 7.03
N ASP A 168 -7.23 13.89 6.79
CA ASP A 168 -7.33 12.45 6.47
C ASP A 168 -6.45 12.09 5.26
N SER A 169 -6.49 12.90 4.19
CA SER A 169 -5.71 12.65 2.98
C SER A 169 -4.21 12.83 3.19
N ALA A 170 -3.79 13.80 4.00
CA ALA A 170 -2.39 13.96 4.39
C ALA A 170 -1.92 12.80 5.28
N ALA A 171 -2.72 12.39 6.26
CA ALA A 171 -2.45 11.23 7.11
C ALA A 171 -2.26 9.95 6.29
N PHE A 172 -3.15 9.73 5.31
CA PHE A 172 -3.05 8.59 4.42
C PHE A 172 -1.84 8.68 3.48
N ALA A 173 -1.54 9.86 2.94
CA ALA A 173 -0.36 10.10 2.12
C ALA A 173 0.95 9.73 2.84
N TRP A 174 1.11 10.20 4.08
CA TRP A 174 2.31 9.90 4.87
C TRP A 174 2.38 8.44 5.30
N SER A 175 1.24 7.79 5.49
CA SER A 175 1.17 6.35 5.74
C SER A 175 1.65 5.55 4.52
N LEU A 176 1.22 5.92 3.32
CA LEU A 176 1.68 5.30 2.07
C LEU A 176 3.15 5.60 1.79
N ALA A 177 3.62 6.83 2.01
CA ALA A 177 5.03 7.19 1.86
C ALA A 177 5.93 6.39 2.83
N THR A 178 5.49 6.21 4.08
CA THR A 178 6.18 5.36 5.07
C THR A 178 6.30 3.93 4.58
N ARG A 179 5.19 3.34 4.11
CA ARG A 179 5.19 1.97 3.57
C ARG A 179 6.05 1.85 2.31
N PHE A 180 6.00 2.84 1.42
CA PHE A 180 6.82 2.86 0.21
C PHE A 180 8.31 2.83 0.54
N LEU A 181 8.76 3.67 1.47
CA LEU A 181 10.15 3.66 1.94
C LEU A 181 10.51 2.38 2.69
N ALA A 182 9.57 1.79 3.43
CA ALA A 182 9.78 0.50 4.09
C ALA A 182 9.90 -0.69 3.10
N ALA A 183 9.31 -0.55 1.92
CA ALA A 183 9.24 -1.56 0.87
C ALA A 183 10.44 -1.54 -0.11
N VAL A 184 11.36 -0.59 0.03
CA VAL A 184 12.50 -0.39 -0.89
C VAL A 184 13.83 -0.43 -0.13
N PRO A 185 14.92 -0.94 -0.74
CA PRO A 185 16.25 -0.89 -0.14
C PRO A 185 16.78 0.53 0.08
N PRO A 186 17.68 0.73 1.06
CA PRO A 186 18.43 1.98 1.23
C PRO A 186 19.09 2.46 -0.06
N GLY A 187 19.04 3.78 -0.28
CA GLY A 187 19.61 4.44 -1.46
C GLY A 187 18.82 4.29 -2.75
N LEU A 188 17.85 3.37 -2.80
CA LEU A 188 17.06 3.17 -4.02
C LEU A 188 15.96 4.24 -4.18
N ALA A 189 15.40 4.74 -3.08
CA ALA A 189 14.30 5.71 -3.13
C ALA A 189 14.50 6.89 -2.18
N GLY A 190 13.93 8.03 -2.56
CA GLY A 190 13.72 9.20 -1.71
C GLY A 190 12.44 9.94 -2.08
N LEU A 191 12.09 10.93 -1.26
CA LEU A 191 10.90 11.76 -1.40
C LEU A 191 11.23 13.10 -2.07
N GLU A 192 10.30 13.57 -2.89
CA GLU A 192 10.31 14.92 -3.46
C GLU A 192 8.95 15.56 -3.14
N VAL A 193 8.90 16.43 -2.15
CA VAL A 193 7.62 16.96 -1.61
C VAL A 193 7.33 18.35 -2.18
N ILE A 194 6.17 18.52 -2.81
CA ILE A 194 5.71 19.78 -3.40
C ILE A 194 4.44 20.22 -2.66
N ASP A 195 4.48 21.40 -2.07
CA ASP A 195 3.34 22.06 -1.41
C ASP A 195 3.32 23.51 -1.88
N ALA A 196 2.78 23.75 -3.07
CA ALA A 196 2.89 25.05 -3.74
C ALA A 196 2.32 26.20 -2.87
N ALA A 197 1.21 25.95 -2.19
CA ALA A 197 0.58 26.90 -1.27
C ALA A 197 1.34 27.01 0.07
N GLY A 198 2.02 25.95 0.51
CA GLY A 198 2.72 25.91 1.79
C GLY A 198 1.79 25.79 2.99
N LEU A 199 0.52 25.44 2.77
CA LEU A 199 -0.53 25.40 3.78
C LEU A 199 -0.86 23.97 4.24
N SER A 200 -0.26 22.96 3.62
CA SER A 200 -0.61 21.54 3.83
C SER A 200 -0.06 20.97 5.15
N GLY A 201 0.60 21.79 5.98
CA GLY A 201 1.16 21.37 7.27
C GLY A 201 2.45 20.54 7.18
N ALA A 202 3.00 20.31 5.99
CA ALA A 202 4.20 19.49 5.78
C ALA A 202 5.54 20.18 6.17
N GLY A 203 5.47 21.34 6.81
CA GLY A 203 6.66 22.10 7.23
C GLY A 203 7.57 21.36 8.20
N TRP A 204 7.06 20.36 8.92
CA TRP A 204 7.84 19.51 9.83
C TRP A 204 8.98 18.75 9.12
N LEU A 205 8.91 18.54 7.80
CA LEU A 205 9.99 17.95 7.01
C LEU A 205 11.29 18.76 7.06
N GLN A 206 11.21 20.06 7.34
CA GLN A 206 12.38 20.93 7.50
C GLN A 206 13.12 20.68 8.83
N GLY A 207 12.53 19.91 9.75
CA GLY A 207 13.10 19.60 11.05
C GLY A 207 14.09 18.43 11.06
N PHE A 208 14.24 17.70 9.94
CA PHE A 208 15.23 16.63 9.82
C PHE A 208 16.64 17.21 9.65
N ASP A 209 17.66 16.42 9.99
CA ASP A 209 19.04 16.85 9.80
C ASP A 209 19.33 17.11 8.30
N PRO A 210 20.32 17.98 7.98
CA PRO A 210 20.60 18.35 6.59
C PRO A 210 20.97 17.17 5.69
N MET A 211 21.60 16.12 6.23
CA MET A 211 22.05 14.97 5.44
C MET A 211 20.85 14.10 5.02
N THR A 212 20.00 13.74 5.98
CA THR A 212 18.72 13.07 5.71
C THR A 212 17.86 13.90 4.75
N SER A 213 17.80 15.21 4.96
CA SER A 213 17.03 16.11 4.12
C SER A 213 17.47 16.07 2.65
N VAL A 214 18.78 16.14 2.38
CA VAL A 214 19.32 16.11 1.02
C VAL A 214 19.22 14.72 0.37
N GLN A 215 19.54 13.66 1.11
CA GLN A 215 19.63 12.30 0.55
C GLN A 215 18.26 11.64 0.36
N LEU A 216 17.34 11.84 1.31
CA LEU A 216 16.08 11.11 1.37
C LEU A 216 14.85 12.00 1.17
N LEU A 217 14.94 13.31 1.38
CA LEU A 217 13.77 14.21 1.34
C LEU A 217 13.89 15.31 0.26
N GLY A 218 14.82 15.18 -0.69
CA GLY A 218 14.97 16.11 -1.81
C GLY A 218 15.28 17.56 -1.39
N GLY A 219 15.77 17.78 -0.17
CA GLY A 219 15.97 19.09 0.45
C GLY A 219 14.76 19.63 1.23
N GLY A 220 13.81 18.78 1.63
CA GLY A 220 12.60 19.14 2.37
C GLY A 220 11.44 19.57 1.46
N VAL A 221 10.40 20.19 2.03
CA VAL A 221 9.21 20.63 1.28
C VAL A 221 9.50 21.86 0.42
N ALA A 222 9.10 21.84 -0.86
CA ALA A 222 9.19 22.97 -1.76
C ALA A 222 7.86 23.72 -1.82
N THR A 223 7.91 25.03 -1.58
CA THR A 223 6.75 25.92 -1.54
C THR A 223 6.95 27.11 -2.48
N GLY A 224 5.86 27.74 -2.92
CA GLY A 224 5.90 28.91 -3.80
C GLY A 224 6.78 28.72 -5.04
N PRO A 225 7.70 29.65 -5.37
CA PRO A 225 8.57 29.51 -6.53
C PRO A 225 9.47 28.25 -6.53
N ALA A 226 9.83 27.74 -5.34
CA ALA A 226 10.63 26.52 -5.23
C ALA A 226 9.84 25.27 -5.67
N ALA A 227 8.51 25.28 -5.55
CA ALA A 227 7.64 24.20 -6.00
C ALA A 227 7.68 24.05 -7.53
N ALA A 228 7.47 25.15 -8.26
CA ALA A 228 7.54 25.17 -9.73
C ALA A 228 8.92 24.78 -10.25
N GLU A 229 9.96 25.24 -9.56
CA GLU A 229 11.35 24.91 -9.87
C GLU A 229 11.66 23.41 -9.64
N ARG A 230 11.16 22.81 -8.55
CA ARG A 230 11.26 21.36 -8.32
C ARG A 230 10.51 20.55 -9.36
N LEU A 231 9.29 20.97 -9.73
CA LEU A 231 8.50 20.32 -10.77
C LEU A 231 9.24 20.31 -12.13
N ARG A 232 9.86 21.44 -12.50
CA ARG A 232 10.66 21.53 -13.73
C ARG A 232 11.84 20.57 -13.73
N ARG A 233 12.62 20.53 -12.64
CA ARG A 233 13.74 19.58 -12.51
C ARG A 233 13.30 18.12 -12.59
N LEU A 234 12.13 17.79 -12.03
CA LEU A 234 11.58 16.44 -12.13
C LEU A 234 11.19 16.10 -13.57
N LEU A 235 10.61 17.03 -14.31
CA LEU A 235 10.31 16.83 -15.73
C LEU A 235 11.58 16.71 -16.58
N ASP A 236 12.59 17.52 -16.32
CA ASP A 236 13.88 17.40 -17.00
C ASP A 236 14.51 16.01 -16.75
N LEU A 237 14.41 15.49 -15.51
CA LEU A 237 14.84 14.14 -15.16
C LEU A 237 14.05 13.07 -15.93
N VAL A 238 12.72 13.22 -16.02
CA VAL A 238 11.85 12.31 -16.79
C VAL A 238 12.27 12.29 -18.26
N ASP A 239 12.51 13.46 -18.85
CA ASP A 239 12.92 13.58 -20.25
C ASP A 239 14.27 12.93 -20.50
N LEU A 240 15.25 13.20 -19.63
CA LEU A 240 16.57 12.57 -19.69
C LEU A 240 16.47 11.04 -19.62
N ARG A 241 15.68 10.49 -18.70
CA ARG A 241 15.53 9.04 -18.53
C ARG A 241 14.77 8.37 -19.68
N ARG A 242 13.81 9.06 -20.29
CA ARG A 242 13.10 8.54 -21.48
C ARG A 242 14.00 8.47 -22.70
N ILE A 243 14.91 9.43 -22.86
CA ILE A 243 15.89 9.42 -23.97
C ILE A 243 16.96 8.34 -23.76
N GLY A 244 17.40 8.11 -22.51
CA GLY A 244 18.46 7.15 -22.18
C GLY A 244 18.09 5.66 -22.35
N GLY A 245 16.81 5.30 -22.40
CA GLY A 245 16.36 3.90 -22.50
C GLY A 245 16.65 3.06 -21.23
N GLN A 246 16.13 1.83 -21.18
CA GLN A 246 16.30 0.92 -20.02
C GLN A 246 17.69 0.27 -19.92
N ASP A 247 18.51 0.37 -20.97
CA ASP A 247 19.85 -0.24 -21.08
C ASP A 247 21.01 0.75 -20.84
N SER A 248 20.73 1.97 -20.35
CA SER A 248 21.82 2.88 -19.97
C SER A 248 22.12 2.73 -18.48
N ASP A 249 23.39 2.46 -18.16
CA ASP A 249 24.03 2.93 -16.93
C ASP A 249 23.78 4.44 -16.86
N LEU A 250 22.65 4.83 -16.26
CA LEU A 250 22.29 6.23 -16.07
C LEU A 250 23.51 6.89 -15.42
N PRO A 251 24.07 7.96 -16.01
CA PRO A 251 25.23 8.57 -15.41
C PRO A 251 24.84 9.00 -14.00
N ALA A 252 25.65 8.61 -13.02
CA ALA A 252 25.58 9.06 -11.62
C ALA A 252 25.51 10.61 -11.47
N ALA A 253 25.63 11.35 -12.57
CA ALA A 253 25.62 12.79 -12.71
C ALA A 253 24.28 13.49 -12.37
N ALA A 254 23.13 12.81 -12.34
CA ALA A 254 21.86 13.47 -11.98
C ALA A 254 21.71 13.70 -10.46
N GLY A 255 22.59 13.11 -9.63
CA GLY A 255 22.49 13.13 -8.17
C GLY A 255 21.24 12.44 -7.62
N GLY A 256 21.22 12.12 -6.33
CA GLY A 256 20.04 11.58 -5.64
C GLY A 256 19.65 10.14 -6.00
N PRO A 257 18.57 9.62 -5.38
CA PRO A 257 18.16 8.23 -5.53
C PRO A 257 17.57 7.91 -6.92
N PRO A 258 17.70 6.66 -7.41
CA PRO A 258 17.10 6.21 -8.66
C PRO A 258 15.58 6.39 -8.69
N VAL A 259 14.87 6.06 -7.61
CA VAL A 259 13.43 6.27 -7.46
C VAL A 259 13.17 7.55 -6.67
N ARG A 260 12.33 8.43 -7.21
CA ARG A 260 11.93 9.68 -6.55
C ARG A 260 10.43 9.72 -6.40
N LEU A 261 9.93 9.36 -5.21
CA LEU A 261 8.51 9.43 -4.90
C LEU A 261 8.11 10.89 -4.72
N VAL A 262 7.41 11.43 -5.70
CA VAL A 262 6.91 12.80 -5.68
C VAL A 262 5.59 12.83 -4.91
N VAL A 263 5.51 13.65 -3.88
CA VAL A 263 4.28 13.89 -3.12
C VAL A 263 3.83 15.32 -3.39
N ILE A 264 2.73 15.50 -4.12
CA ILE A 264 2.15 16.80 -4.42
C ILE A 264 0.94 16.99 -3.49
N LEU A 265 1.11 17.86 -2.51
CA LEU A 265 0.06 18.26 -1.58
C LEU A 265 -0.81 19.36 -2.20
N ASP A 266 -2.04 19.48 -1.70
CA ASP A 266 -3.07 20.39 -2.21
C ASP A 266 -3.28 20.27 -3.74
N ALA A 267 -3.44 19.03 -4.21
CA ALA A 267 -3.50 18.69 -5.63
C ALA A 267 -4.61 19.43 -6.39
N GLY A 268 -5.73 19.77 -5.74
CA GLY A 268 -6.78 20.59 -6.33
C GLY A 268 -6.30 21.99 -6.69
N ALA A 269 -5.62 22.68 -5.77
CA ALA A 269 -5.02 23.98 -6.03
C ALA A 269 -3.89 23.89 -7.07
N ALA A 270 -3.05 22.85 -6.98
CA ALA A 270 -1.95 22.64 -7.92
C ALA A 270 -2.44 22.47 -9.37
N LEU A 271 -3.59 21.80 -9.58
CA LEU A 271 -4.17 21.59 -10.90
C LEU A 271 -5.04 22.75 -11.42
N ALA A 272 -5.49 23.63 -10.53
CA ALA A 272 -6.09 24.90 -10.88
C ALA A 272 -5.04 25.95 -11.32
N GLY A 273 -3.78 25.78 -10.90
CA GLY A 273 -2.68 26.68 -11.23
C GLY A 273 -2.10 26.54 -12.64
N GLU A 274 -1.11 27.40 -12.95
CA GLU A 274 -0.45 27.48 -14.26
C GLU A 274 0.36 26.22 -14.60
N ASP A 275 0.88 25.51 -13.59
CA ASP A 275 1.72 24.32 -13.76
C ASP A 275 0.93 23.03 -14.00
N ALA A 276 -0.40 23.08 -14.10
CA ALA A 276 -1.24 21.89 -14.18
C ALA A 276 -0.95 20.98 -15.39
N HIS A 277 -0.50 21.54 -16.52
CA HIS A 277 -0.07 20.74 -17.67
C HIS A 277 1.23 19.98 -17.38
N GLN A 278 2.16 20.60 -16.64
CA GLN A 278 3.40 19.96 -16.20
C GLN A 278 3.11 18.82 -15.22
N ILE A 279 2.16 19.02 -14.29
CA ILE A 279 1.71 17.97 -13.37
C ILE A 279 1.11 16.80 -14.14
N LEU A 280 0.22 17.05 -15.11
CA LEU A 280 -0.34 15.98 -15.96
C LEU A 280 0.76 15.17 -16.65
N ARG A 281 1.74 15.86 -17.26
CA ARG A 281 2.88 15.19 -17.91
C ARG A 281 3.70 14.37 -16.92
N LEU A 282 3.98 14.91 -15.73
CA LEU A 282 4.71 14.20 -14.69
C LEU A 282 3.97 12.92 -14.27
N VAL A 283 2.64 12.97 -14.15
CA VAL A 283 1.80 11.83 -13.77
C VAL A 283 1.75 10.77 -14.87
N GLU A 284 1.66 11.17 -16.14
CA GLU A 284 1.60 10.25 -17.29
C GLU A 284 2.96 9.57 -17.54
N ASP A 285 4.06 10.33 -17.45
CA ASP A 285 5.38 9.87 -17.90
C ASP A 285 6.31 9.45 -16.75
N GLY A 286 6.20 10.10 -15.59
CA GLY A 286 7.12 9.94 -14.46
C GLY A 286 7.18 8.53 -13.86
N PRO A 287 6.04 7.89 -13.52
CA PRO A 287 6.02 6.57 -12.90
C PRO A 287 6.76 5.49 -13.71
N LEU A 288 6.78 5.61 -15.05
CA LEU A 288 7.42 4.64 -15.93
C LEU A 288 8.95 4.73 -15.94
N VAL A 289 9.52 5.83 -15.44
CA VAL A 289 10.96 6.10 -15.42
C VAL A 289 11.48 6.43 -14.01
N GLY A 290 10.84 5.85 -12.98
CA GLY A 290 11.31 5.94 -11.59
C GLY A 290 10.97 7.25 -10.88
N VAL A 291 9.94 7.97 -11.34
CA VAL A 291 9.39 9.16 -10.66
C VAL A 291 7.90 8.92 -10.34
N PRO A 292 7.57 7.99 -9.42
CA PRO A 292 6.18 7.76 -9.02
C PRO A 292 5.59 9.01 -8.38
N VAL A 293 4.30 9.27 -8.62
CA VAL A 293 3.61 10.49 -8.17
C VAL A 293 2.43 10.15 -7.28
N LEU A 294 2.37 10.78 -6.10
CA LEU A 294 1.26 10.78 -5.17
C LEU A 294 0.63 12.18 -5.13
N LEU A 295 -0.59 12.31 -5.63
CA LEU A 295 -1.40 13.53 -5.59
C LEU A 295 -2.34 13.46 -4.39
N VAL A 296 -2.31 14.48 -3.55
CA VAL A 296 -3.09 14.52 -2.30
C VAL A 296 -4.02 15.72 -2.32
N GLU A 297 -5.32 15.44 -2.38
CA GLU A 297 -6.37 16.45 -2.26
C GLU A 297 -6.57 16.77 -0.76
N THR A 298 -5.82 17.75 -0.25
CA THR A 298 -5.88 18.19 1.15
C THR A 298 -7.07 19.13 1.39
N ASP A 299 -6.85 20.44 1.29
CA ASP A 299 -7.84 21.45 1.65
C ASP A 299 -8.63 21.94 0.43
N THR A 300 -7.98 22.06 -0.74
CA THR A 300 -8.64 22.52 -1.96
C THR A 300 -9.15 21.33 -2.76
N PRO A 301 -10.48 21.17 -2.93
CA PRO A 301 -11.02 20.11 -3.76
C PRO A 301 -10.65 20.36 -5.23
N ALA A 302 -10.37 19.28 -5.96
CA ALA A 302 -10.11 19.37 -7.38
C ALA A 302 -11.40 19.63 -8.17
N ASP A 303 -11.35 20.50 -9.17
CA ASP A 303 -12.51 20.76 -10.03
C ASP A 303 -12.85 19.58 -10.95
N GLU A 304 -14.00 19.62 -11.61
CA GLU A 304 -14.40 18.61 -12.61
C GLU A 304 -13.92 18.95 -14.03
N SER A 305 -12.78 19.63 -14.16
CA SER A 305 -12.24 19.93 -15.49
C SER A 305 -11.78 18.66 -16.21
N VAL A 306 -11.81 18.69 -17.55
CA VAL A 306 -11.25 17.62 -18.41
C VAL A 306 -9.81 17.30 -18.04
N ARG A 307 -9.05 18.29 -17.57
CA ARG A 307 -7.67 18.12 -17.13
C ARG A 307 -7.59 17.25 -15.87
N VAL A 308 -8.35 17.59 -14.82
CA VAL A 308 -8.41 16.80 -13.58
C VAL A 308 -8.90 15.38 -13.88
N MET A 309 -9.92 15.22 -14.72
CA MET A 309 -10.39 13.90 -15.14
C MET A 309 -9.28 13.07 -15.80
N ARG A 310 -8.46 13.66 -16.68
CA ARG A 310 -7.35 12.96 -17.33
C ARG A 310 -6.24 12.59 -16.35
N VAL A 311 -5.93 13.44 -15.39
CA VAL A 311 -5.00 13.11 -14.29
C VAL A 311 -5.52 11.93 -13.49
N ARG A 312 -6.80 11.95 -13.07
CA ARG A 312 -7.44 10.84 -12.35
C ARG A 312 -7.44 9.55 -13.15
N GLN A 313 -7.68 9.61 -14.47
CA GLN A 313 -7.58 8.45 -15.36
C GLN A 313 -6.17 7.88 -15.46
N SER A 314 -5.13 8.68 -15.19
CA SER A 314 -3.73 8.23 -15.17
C SER A 314 -3.31 7.68 -13.80
N CYS A 315 -4.18 7.79 -12.78
CA CYS A 315 -3.90 7.38 -11.40
C CYS A 315 -4.67 6.12 -10.97
N ASN A 316 -4.16 5.47 -9.92
CA ASN A 316 -4.97 4.69 -9.00
C ASN A 316 -5.71 5.67 -8.08
N ASN A 317 -7.03 5.72 -8.15
CA ASN A 317 -7.84 6.64 -7.34
C ASN A 317 -8.23 5.95 -6.04
N LEU A 318 -7.88 6.55 -4.90
CA LEU A 318 -8.12 6.01 -3.57
C LEU A 318 -8.83 7.04 -2.70
N SER A 319 -9.83 6.59 -1.95
CA SER A 319 -10.47 7.39 -0.91
C SER A 319 -9.56 7.47 0.33
N SER A 320 -9.44 8.66 0.92
CA SER A 320 -8.64 8.86 2.14
C SER A 320 -9.37 8.53 3.45
N SER A 321 -10.66 8.28 3.34
CA SER A 321 -11.50 7.71 4.41
C SER A 321 -12.25 6.52 3.82
N GLU A 322 -13.12 5.88 4.63
CA GLU A 322 -13.98 4.81 4.13
C GLU A 322 -14.76 5.25 2.88
N GLY A 323 -14.58 4.55 1.76
CA GLY A 323 -15.09 4.99 0.47
C GLY A 323 -15.21 3.88 -0.56
N ALA A 324 -16.00 4.12 -1.61
CA ALA A 324 -16.28 3.12 -2.63
C ALA A 324 -15.09 2.92 -3.59
N ILE A 325 -14.86 1.67 -3.98
CA ILE A 325 -13.94 1.26 -5.04
C ILE A 325 -14.58 0.12 -5.84
N ALA A 326 -14.68 0.30 -7.15
CA ALA A 326 -15.23 -0.72 -8.03
C ALA A 326 -14.17 -1.76 -8.41
N ASP A 327 -14.56 -3.02 -8.47
CA ASP A 327 -13.73 -4.07 -9.04
C ASP A 327 -13.63 -3.96 -10.58
N SER A 328 -12.63 -4.64 -11.17
CA SER A 328 -12.37 -4.60 -12.61
C SER A 328 -13.02 -5.73 -13.42
N TRP A 329 -13.74 -6.64 -12.79
CA TRP A 329 -14.23 -7.88 -13.42
C TRP A 329 -15.73 -7.86 -13.68
N VAL A 330 -16.51 -7.53 -12.66
CA VAL A 330 -17.97 -7.54 -12.68
C VAL A 330 -18.56 -6.19 -12.27
N GLY A 331 -17.70 -5.23 -11.87
CA GLY A 331 -18.11 -3.88 -11.49
C GLY A 331 -18.83 -3.84 -10.13
N THR A 332 -18.51 -4.76 -9.21
CA THR A 332 -19.05 -4.68 -7.85
C THR A 332 -18.37 -3.53 -7.12
N ASP A 333 -19.17 -2.68 -6.48
CA ASP A 333 -18.68 -1.73 -5.51
C ASP A 333 -18.25 -2.44 -4.22
N TRP A 334 -17.01 -2.18 -3.83
CA TRP A 334 -16.42 -2.54 -2.54
C TRP A 334 -16.20 -1.27 -1.73
N THR A 335 -16.13 -1.42 -0.42
CA THR A 335 -15.73 -0.36 0.49
C THR A 335 -14.26 -0.53 0.84
N LEU A 336 -13.43 0.45 0.47
CA LEU A 336 -12.06 0.60 0.91
C LEU A 336 -12.04 1.29 2.28
N THR A 337 -11.46 0.62 3.27
CA THR A 337 -11.02 1.23 4.53
C THR A 337 -9.50 1.46 4.44
N PRO A 338 -9.03 2.72 4.36
CA PRO A 338 -7.61 3.03 4.28
C PRO A 338 -6.82 2.58 5.50
N GLU A 339 -5.58 2.16 5.29
CA GLU A 339 -4.64 1.80 6.35
C GLU A 339 -3.77 3.02 6.69
N THR A 340 -4.06 3.66 7.83
CA THR A 340 -3.38 4.88 8.28
C THR A 340 -2.57 4.66 9.55
N LEU A 341 -1.44 5.36 9.66
CA LEU A 341 -0.63 5.38 10.86
C LEU A 341 -1.40 6.05 12.01
N PRO A 342 -1.47 5.44 13.21
CA PRO A 342 -2.29 5.96 14.31
C PRO A 342 -1.91 7.37 14.78
N ASP A 343 -0.66 7.77 14.60
CA ASP A 343 -0.10 9.02 15.10
C ASP A 343 -0.01 10.12 14.04
N THR A 344 -0.56 9.91 12.84
CA THR A 344 -0.48 10.90 11.75
C THR A 344 -1.28 12.18 12.00
N ALA A 345 -2.24 12.20 12.94
CA ALA A 345 -3.00 13.36 13.46
C ALA A 345 -3.00 14.61 12.52
N GLY A 346 -3.68 14.50 11.38
CA GLY A 346 -3.89 15.59 10.43
C GLY A 346 -2.71 15.92 9.51
N GLY A 347 -1.65 15.10 9.49
CA GLY A 347 -0.48 15.26 8.61
C GLY A 347 0.48 16.39 8.99
N THR A 348 0.27 17.03 10.15
CA THR A 348 1.00 18.24 10.60
C THR A 348 2.23 17.94 11.46
N ARG A 349 2.50 16.66 11.74
CA ARG A 349 3.68 16.21 12.48
C ARG A 349 4.28 14.97 11.81
N ALA A 350 5.58 14.79 12.01
CA ALA A 350 6.27 13.58 11.57
C ALA A 350 5.69 12.35 12.29
N PRO A 351 5.17 11.34 11.56
CA PRO A 351 4.83 10.06 12.17
C PRO A 351 6.07 9.39 12.73
N ALA A 352 5.96 8.75 13.89
CA ALA A 352 7.07 8.09 14.56
C ALA A 352 7.67 6.98 13.69
N LEU A 353 6.81 6.20 13.02
CA LEU A 353 7.28 5.15 12.12
C LEU A 353 7.98 5.70 10.89
N LEU A 354 7.48 6.80 10.30
CA LEU A 354 8.16 7.46 9.17
C LEU A 354 9.56 7.92 9.58
N THR A 355 9.67 8.58 10.73
CA THR A 355 10.95 9.02 11.30
C THR A 355 11.90 7.83 11.49
N HIS A 356 11.42 6.73 12.08
CA HIS A 356 12.20 5.51 12.26
C HIS A 356 12.70 4.91 10.94
N VAL A 357 11.84 4.84 9.92
CA VAL A 357 12.18 4.34 8.59
C VAL A 357 13.25 5.22 7.94
N LEU A 358 13.09 6.54 7.96
CA LEU A 358 14.07 7.50 7.42
C LEU A 358 15.42 7.36 8.12
N ASP A 359 15.43 7.30 9.46
CA ASP A 359 16.66 7.14 10.23
C ASP A 359 17.37 5.81 9.92
N ALA A 360 16.62 4.73 9.71
CA ALA A 360 17.19 3.43 9.36
C ALA A 360 17.82 3.43 7.97
N HIS A 361 17.18 4.09 7.00
CA HIS A 361 17.72 4.33 5.67
C HIS A 361 18.99 5.18 5.73
N ALA A 362 18.96 6.32 6.44
CA ALA A 362 20.10 7.23 6.58
C ALA A 362 21.31 6.53 7.24
N ARG A 363 21.09 5.72 8.28
CA ARG A 363 22.16 4.93 8.91
C ARG A 363 22.79 3.93 7.96
N SER A 364 21.98 3.27 7.13
CA SER A 364 22.47 2.29 6.15
C SER A 364 23.33 2.97 5.07
N LEU A 365 22.90 4.15 4.61
CA LEU A 365 23.65 4.98 3.66
C LEU A 365 24.96 5.54 4.22
N ALA A 366 25.05 5.73 5.54
CA ALA A 366 26.27 6.18 6.19
C ALA A 366 27.27 5.05 6.49
N SER A 367 26.82 3.79 6.44
CA SER A 367 27.66 2.61 6.67
C SER A 367 28.26 1.99 5.40
N ASP A 368 27.70 2.33 4.23
CA ASP A 368 28.21 1.98 2.90
C ASP A 368 29.22 3.02 2.41
#